data_AF-C9S6G6-F1
#
_entry.id   AF-C9S6G6-F1
#
_cell.length_a   1.000
_cell.length_b   1.000
_cell.length_c   1.000
_cell.angle_alpha   90.00
_cell.angle_beta   90.00
_cell.angle_gamma   90.00
#
_symmetry.space_group_name_H-M   'P 1'
#
loop_
_entity.id
_entity.type
_entity.pdbx_description
1 polymer ?
#
loop_
_entity_poly.entity_id
_entity_poly.type
_entity_poly.pdbx_seq_one_letter_code
_entity_poly.pdbx_strand_id
1 'polypeptide(L)'
;MFQKLEDDECARPVARKPYEDRTIYLSRLMKPKVGPLLLSDFGETRIGPGPHTGDIMPIMYRAPETLVHMPWSYPVDIWSVGLTAWNLLQGRTLFTARKQDGSLSDGAHFAELMAALGPPPQALLDRHRSRALTYWDQDGVWGEFVPIPKEKTLEAAEAKLKDNSRFLRFIRRALTWDPEARPTAKELLQDPWLEE
;
A
#
# COMPACT_ATOMS: atom_id res chain seq x y z
N MET A 1 19.02 1.11 24.69
CA MET A 1 18.00 1.93 24.00
C MET A 1 16.65 1.75 24.67
N PHE A 2 16.21 0.52 24.89
CA PHE A 2 14.94 0.22 25.59
C PHE A 2 14.90 0.65 27.06
N GLN A 3 16.01 0.59 27.80
CA GLN A 3 16.07 1.06 29.21
C GLN A 3 15.55 2.50 29.37
N LYS A 4 16.03 3.43 28.53
CA LYS A 4 15.60 4.83 28.58
C LYS A 4 14.10 4.98 28.26
N LEU A 5 13.58 4.17 27.34
CA LEU A 5 12.16 4.18 27.00
C LEU A 5 11.32 3.72 28.19
N GLU A 6 11.76 2.67 28.86
CA GLU A 6 11.14 2.13 30.07
C GLU A 6 11.18 3.13 31.23
N ASP A 7 12.34 3.74 31.49
CA ASP A 7 12.51 4.79 32.50
C ASP A 7 11.59 5.98 32.21
N ASP A 8 11.53 6.42 30.94
CA ASP A 8 10.68 7.53 30.50
C ASP A 8 9.18 7.19 30.60
N GLU A 9 8.80 5.93 30.36
CA GLU A 9 7.42 5.46 30.51
C GLU A 9 7.00 5.36 31.98
N CYS A 10 7.91 4.91 32.85
CA CYS A 10 7.69 4.86 34.29
C CYS A 10 7.56 6.28 34.89
N ALA A 11 8.45 7.19 34.51
CA ALA A 11 8.45 8.57 35.02
C ALA A 11 7.33 9.44 34.43
N ARG A 12 6.93 9.20 33.18
CA ARG A 12 5.97 10.04 32.44
C ARG A 12 5.09 9.17 31.54
N PRO A 13 4.14 8.41 32.07
CA PRO A 13 3.35 7.46 31.28
C PRO A 13 2.61 8.14 30.14
N VAL A 14 2.54 7.47 28.98
CA VAL A 14 1.76 7.96 27.83
C VAL A 14 0.26 7.93 28.12
N ALA A 15 -0.50 8.70 27.33
CA ALA A 15 -1.95 8.63 27.37
C ALA A 15 -2.42 7.18 27.13
N ARG A 16 -3.35 6.71 27.95
CA ARG A 16 -3.90 5.36 27.87
C ARG A 16 -5.41 5.38 27.92
N LYS A 17 -6.04 4.46 27.20
CA LYS A 17 -7.49 4.25 27.19
C LYS A 17 -7.80 2.85 27.72
N PRO A 18 -8.32 2.73 28.96
CA PRO A 18 -8.69 1.44 29.53
C PRO A 18 -10.00 0.93 28.89
N TYR A 19 -10.04 -0.38 28.67
CA TYR A 19 -11.22 -1.18 28.34
C TYR A 19 -11.31 -2.34 29.35
N GLU A 20 -12.40 -3.10 29.35
CA GLU A 20 -12.59 -4.21 30.29
C GLU A 20 -11.51 -5.31 30.15
N ASP A 21 -11.07 -5.60 28.93
CA ASP A 21 -10.16 -6.69 28.59
C ASP A 21 -8.73 -6.24 28.28
N ARG A 22 -8.52 -4.95 27.98
CA ARG A 22 -7.23 -4.41 27.52
C ARG A 22 -7.07 -2.93 27.82
N THR A 23 -5.84 -2.44 27.73
CA THR A 23 -5.56 -1.00 27.74
C THR A 23 -4.84 -0.63 26.46
N ILE A 24 -5.33 0.40 25.76
CA ILE A 24 -4.69 0.93 24.57
C ILE A 24 -3.77 2.07 25.00
N TYR A 25 -2.48 2.01 24.65
CA TYR A 25 -1.49 3.03 24.96
C TYR A 25 -1.17 3.85 23.71
N LEU A 26 -0.98 5.15 23.87
CA LEU A 26 -0.45 6.00 22.81
C LEU A 26 1.03 5.65 22.56
N SER A 27 1.40 5.32 21.33
CA SER A 27 2.80 4.99 21.00
C SER A 27 3.76 6.13 21.35
N ARG A 28 4.78 5.83 22.14
CA ARG A 28 5.89 6.77 22.41
C ARG A 28 6.81 6.82 21.19
N LEU A 29 6.83 7.97 20.51
CA LEU A 29 7.72 8.18 19.38
C LEU A 29 9.19 8.17 19.84
N MET A 30 10.00 7.38 19.15
CA MET A 30 11.45 7.38 19.29
C MET A 30 12.09 7.90 18.02
N LYS A 31 13.15 8.71 18.15
CA LYS A 31 14.01 9.00 16.99
C LYS A 31 14.78 7.73 16.66
N PRO A 32 14.62 7.14 15.47
CA PRO A 32 15.38 5.96 15.10
C PRO A 32 16.86 6.31 15.08
N LYS A 33 17.69 5.40 15.61
CA LYS A 33 19.14 5.45 15.39
C LYS A 33 19.43 4.88 14.01
N VAL A 34 20.52 5.32 13.38
CA VAL A 34 21.02 4.68 12.16
C VAL A 34 21.28 3.20 12.48
N GLY A 35 20.70 2.32 11.66
CA GLY A 35 20.72 0.88 11.88
C GLY A 35 19.88 0.16 10.84
N PRO A 36 19.86 -1.19 10.88
CA PRO A 36 19.04 -1.97 9.96
C PRO A 36 17.56 -1.64 10.15
N LEU A 37 16.83 -1.54 9.05
CA LEU A 37 15.37 -1.48 9.08
C LEU A 37 14.84 -2.87 9.43
N LEU A 38 14.07 -2.95 10.51
CA LEU A 38 13.45 -4.17 10.98
C LEU A 38 11.93 -4.03 10.87
N LEU A 39 11.26 -5.06 10.36
CA LEU A 39 9.80 -5.14 10.42
C LEU A 39 9.36 -5.30 11.87
N SER A 40 8.29 -4.61 12.23
CA SER A 40 7.70 -4.63 13.57
C SER A 40 6.18 -4.53 13.48
N ASP A 41 5.51 -4.59 14.62
CA ASP A 41 4.05 -4.48 14.74
C ASP A 41 3.29 -5.55 13.93
N PHE A 42 3.43 -6.80 14.41
CA PHE A 42 2.81 -7.97 13.78
C PHE A 42 1.33 -8.14 14.16
N GLY A 43 0.66 -7.11 14.69
CA GLY A 43 -0.70 -7.19 15.24
C GLY A 43 -1.77 -7.59 14.22
N GLU A 44 -1.58 -7.24 12.95
CA GLU A 44 -2.50 -7.60 11.86
C GLU A 44 -1.98 -8.73 10.96
N THR A 45 -0.89 -9.39 11.34
CA THR A 45 -0.34 -10.47 10.52
C THR A 45 -1.23 -11.70 10.49
N ARG A 46 -1.15 -12.45 9.39
CA ARG A 46 -1.85 -13.72 9.21
C ARG A 46 -0.81 -14.82 8.99
N ILE A 47 -1.04 -15.98 9.61
CA ILE A 47 -0.14 -17.12 9.55
C ILE A 47 -0.49 -17.98 8.33
N GLY A 48 0.53 -18.39 7.58
CA GLY A 48 0.38 -19.34 6.46
C GLY A 48 0.27 -18.68 5.08
N PRO A 49 0.32 -19.48 4.01
CA PRO A 49 0.42 -19.00 2.63
C PRO A 49 -0.90 -18.43 2.07
N GLY A 50 -1.98 -18.41 2.85
CA GLY A 50 -3.31 -18.02 2.39
C GLY A 50 -4.02 -19.12 1.56
N PRO A 51 -5.09 -18.78 0.83
CA PRO A 51 -5.65 -17.44 0.75
C PRO A 51 -6.29 -17.00 2.07
N HIS A 52 -6.13 -15.72 2.40
CA HIS A 52 -6.74 -15.05 3.53
C HIS A 52 -7.91 -14.19 3.07
N THR A 53 -8.78 -13.83 4.00
CA THR A 53 -9.92 -12.94 3.76
C THR A 53 -9.96 -11.84 4.83
N GLY A 54 -10.83 -10.84 4.63
CA GLY A 54 -11.01 -9.72 5.55
C GLY A 54 -10.35 -8.43 5.09
N ASP A 55 -10.64 -7.36 5.82
CA ASP A 55 -10.11 -6.02 5.55
C ASP A 55 -8.69 -5.90 6.11
N ILE A 56 -7.75 -5.62 5.21
CA ILE A 56 -6.36 -5.36 5.52
C ILE A 56 -5.91 -4.12 4.76
N MET A 57 -4.78 -3.56 5.22
CA MET A 57 -4.15 -2.37 4.64
C MET A 57 -5.01 -1.10 4.79
N PRO A 58 -4.42 0.03 5.18
CA PRO A 58 -5.12 1.31 5.09
C PRO A 58 -5.45 1.61 3.62
N ILE A 59 -6.59 2.25 3.37
CA ILE A 59 -7.15 2.43 2.01
C ILE A 59 -6.16 2.97 0.96
N MET A 60 -5.33 3.95 1.32
CA MET A 60 -4.32 4.56 0.43
C MET A 60 -3.15 3.62 0.08
N TYR A 61 -3.02 2.51 0.80
CA TYR A 61 -2.00 1.48 0.59
C TYR A 61 -2.58 0.18 0.03
N ARG A 62 -3.92 0.07 -0.06
CA ARG A 62 -4.57 -1.18 -0.47
C ARG A 62 -4.13 -1.62 -1.86
N ALA A 63 -3.78 -2.90 -1.93
CA ALA A 63 -3.54 -3.62 -3.17
C ALA A 63 -4.87 -3.89 -3.91
N PRO A 64 -4.87 -4.03 -5.25
CA PRO A 64 -6.09 -4.12 -6.03
C PRO A 64 -7.00 -5.28 -5.64
N GLU A 65 -6.44 -6.45 -5.31
CA GLU A 65 -7.18 -7.62 -4.83
C GLU A 65 -7.95 -7.34 -3.53
N THR A 66 -7.40 -6.51 -2.64
CA THR A 66 -8.08 -6.14 -1.40
C THR A 66 -9.21 -5.15 -1.65
N LEU A 67 -9.07 -4.25 -2.63
CA LEU A 67 -10.12 -3.28 -3.01
C LEU A 67 -11.33 -3.96 -3.67
N VAL A 68 -11.09 -4.97 -4.51
CA VAL A 68 -12.17 -5.78 -5.09
C VAL A 68 -12.59 -6.97 -4.22
N HIS A 69 -12.14 -7.02 -2.96
CA HIS A 69 -12.51 -8.02 -1.95
C HIS A 69 -12.22 -9.47 -2.38
N MET A 70 -11.18 -9.67 -3.19
CA MET A 70 -10.69 -11.00 -3.52
C MET A 70 -9.92 -11.60 -2.35
N PRO A 71 -9.88 -12.94 -2.23
CA PRO A 71 -8.95 -13.58 -1.32
C PRO A 71 -7.51 -13.20 -1.67
N TRP A 72 -6.68 -13.01 -0.65
CA TRP A 72 -5.33 -12.44 -0.80
C TRP A 72 -4.28 -13.30 -0.10
N SER A 73 -3.01 -13.07 -0.44
CA SER A 73 -1.85 -13.75 0.15
C SER A 73 -0.67 -12.76 0.19
N TYR A 74 0.56 -13.24 0.35
CA TYR A 74 1.79 -12.45 0.43
C TYR A 74 2.02 -11.41 -0.69
N PRO A 75 1.45 -11.49 -1.93
CA PRO A 75 1.64 -10.44 -2.92
C PRO A 75 1.15 -9.05 -2.50
N VAL A 76 0.28 -8.94 -1.48
CA VAL A 76 -0.11 -7.64 -0.88
C VAL A 76 1.06 -6.97 -0.14
N ASP A 77 2.00 -7.76 0.38
CA ASP A 77 3.21 -7.24 1.04
C ASP A 77 4.18 -6.69 0.00
N ILE A 78 4.28 -7.33 -1.18
CA ILE A 78 5.09 -6.82 -2.31
C ILE A 78 4.57 -5.48 -2.80
N TRP A 79 3.25 -5.35 -2.91
CA TRP A 79 2.60 -4.07 -3.22
C TRP A 79 2.97 -3.00 -2.19
N SER A 80 2.90 -3.35 -0.89
CA SER A 80 3.28 -2.46 0.21
C SER A 80 4.75 -2.04 0.13
N VAL A 81 5.67 -2.96 -0.19
CA VAL A 81 7.10 -2.67 -0.40
C VAL A 81 7.29 -1.65 -1.53
N GLY A 82 6.56 -1.77 -2.64
CA GLY A 82 6.57 -0.79 -3.72
C GLY A 82 6.16 0.61 -3.24
N LEU A 83 5.06 0.71 -2.49
CA LEU A 83 4.61 1.98 -1.92
C LEU A 83 5.56 2.54 -0.86
N THR A 84 6.18 1.67 -0.05
CA THR A 84 7.20 2.07 0.94
C THR A 84 8.44 2.63 0.24
N ALA A 85 8.94 1.94 -0.80
CA ALA A 85 10.08 2.42 -1.59
C ALA A 85 9.78 3.80 -2.21
N TRP A 86 8.57 3.98 -2.75
CA TRP A 86 8.10 5.28 -3.23
C TRP A 86 8.12 6.35 -2.14
N ASN A 87 7.51 6.07 -0.99
CA ASN A 87 7.40 7.03 0.10
C ASN A 87 8.77 7.45 0.63
N LEU A 88 9.69 6.50 0.79
CA LEU A 88 11.05 6.77 1.27
C LEU A 88 11.83 7.66 0.29
N LEU A 89 11.68 7.42 -1.02
CA LEU A 89 12.38 8.19 -2.04
C LEU A 89 11.76 9.59 -2.23
N GLN A 90 10.44 9.66 -2.37
CA GLN A 90 9.73 10.90 -2.72
C GLN A 90 9.39 11.78 -1.51
N GLY A 91 9.34 11.19 -0.31
CA GLY A 91 8.93 11.88 0.92
C GLY A 91 7.43 12.16 1.01
N ARG A 92 6.63 11.55 0.13
CA ARG A 92 5.16 11.71 0.06
C ARG A 92 4.51 10.43 -0.46
N THR A 93 3.24 10.24 -0.14
CA THR A 93 2.49 9.08 -0.60
C THR A 93 2.19 9.16 -2.09
N LEU A 94 2.22 8.02 -2.77
CA LEU A 94 1.84 7.94 -4.19
C LEU A 94 0.34 8.17 -4.37
N PHE A 95 -0.46 7.58 -3.49
CA PHE A 95 -1.92 7.64 -3.51
C PHE A 95 -2.46 8.33 -2.26
N THR A 96 -3.62 8.96 -2.42
CA THR A 96 -4.35 9.63 -1.34
C THR A 96 -5.66 8.91 -1.05
N ALA A 97 -6.25 8.25 -2.06
CA ALA A 97 -7.58 7.65 -2.01
C ALA A 97 -8.67 8.66 -1.61
N ARG A 98 -8.48 9.96 -1.87
CA ARG A 98 -9.41 11.02 -1.46
C ARG A 98 -10.24 11.55 -2.63
N LYS A 99 -11.53 11.78 -2.36
CA LYS A 99 -12.40 12.58 -3.21
C LYS A 99 -12.10 14.08 -3.05
N GLN A 100 -12.73 14.91 -3.88
CA GLN A 100 -12.61 16.37 -3.82
C GLN A 100 -13.04 16.96 -2.48
N ASP A 101 -14.00 16.34 -1.80
CA ASP A 101 -14.47 16.73 -0.46
C ASP A 101 -13.53 16.27 0.68
N GLY A 102 -12.42 15.60 0.35
CA GLY A 102 -11.45 15.07 1.30
C GLY A 102 -11.81 13.71 1.91
N SER A 103 -13.00 13.17 1.64
CA SER A 103 -13.41 11.83 2.12
C SER A 103 -12.62 10.72 1.43
N LEU A 104 -12.37 9.62 2.14
CA LEU A 104 -11.68 8.45 1.61
C LEU A 104 -12.64 7.58 0.79
N SER A 105 -12.18 7.05 -0.34
CA SER A 105 -13.01 6.22 -1.23
C SER A 105 -12.19 5.25 -2.07
N ASP A 106 -12.64 3.99 -2.12
CA ASP A 106 -12.05 2.96 -2.99
C ASP A 106 -12.08 3.39 -4.46
N GLY A 107 -13.16 4.04 -4.90
CA GLY A 107 -13.28 4.53 -6.28
C GLY A 107 -12.28 5.64 -6.61
N ALA A 108 -11.99 6.53 -5.64
CA ALA A 108 -10.92 7.52 -5.80
C ALA A 108 -9.54 6.86 -5.84
N HIS A 109 -9.33 5.81 -5.03
CA HIS A 109 -8.10 5.03 -5.07
C HIS A 109 -7.93 4.33 -6.43
N PHE A 110 -8.95 3.64 -6.94
CA PHE A 110 -8.91 3.02 -8.27
C PHE A 110 -8.62 4.03 -9.39
N ALA A 111 -9.21 5.22 -9.34
CA ALA A 111 -8.94 6.28 -10.31
C ALA A 111 -7.44 6.69 -10.29
N GLU A 112 -6.83 6.83 -9.09
CA GLU A 112 -5.40 7.12 -8.98
C GLU A 112 -4.52 5.94 -9.43
N LEU A 113 -4.90 4.68 -9.13
CA LEU A 113 -4.21 3.49 -9.64
C LEU A 113 -4.22 3.45 -11.17
N MET A 114 -5.38 3.71 -11.79
CA MET A 114 -5.52 3.73 -13.24
C MET A 114 -4.71 4.85 -13.90
N ALA A 115 -4.63 6.02 -13.27
CA ALA A 115 -3.77 7.11 -13.75
C ALA A 115 -2.27 6.74 -13.73
N ALA A 116 -1.84 6.03 -12.68
CA ALA A 116 -0.43 5.65 -12.51
C ALA A 116 -0.02 4.42 -13.33
N LEU A 117 -0.90 3.42 -13.43
CA LEU A 117 -0.57 2.07 -13.93
C LEU A 117 -1.29 1.70 -15.23
N GLY A 118 -2.23 2.53 -15.69
CA GLY A 118 -3.16 2.16 -16.74
C GLY A 118 -4.34 1.31 -16.24
N PRO A 119 -5.28 0.93 -17.12
CA PRO A 119 -6.46 0.17 -16.74
C PRO A 119 -6.11 -1.23 -16.20
N PRO A 120 -6.90 -1.78 -15.27
CA PRO A 120 -6.71 -3.15 -14.81
C PRO A 120 -6.97 -4.15 -15.95
N PRO A 121 -6.28 -5.32 -15.95
CA PRO A 121 -6.60 -6.39 -16.88
C PRO A 121 -8.02 -6.92 -16.68
N GLN A 122 -8.74 -7.22 -17.77
CA GLN A 122 -10.11 -7.74 -17.71
C GLN A 122 -10.20 -9.04 -16.88
N ALA A 123 -9.22 -9.92 -17.02
CA ALA A 123 -9.14 -11.17 -16.26
C ALA A 123 -9.15 -10.94 -14.74
N LEU A 124 -8.58 -9.82 -14.26
CA LEU A 124 -8.62 -9.45 -12.84
C LEU A 124 -10.04 -9.06 -12.41
N LEU A 125 -10.75 -8.29 -13.23
CA LEU A 125 -12.12 -7.85 -12.95
C LEU A 125 -13.09 -9.03 -12.93
N ASP A 126 -12.86 -10.02 -13.79
CA ASP A 126 -13.70 -11.21 -13.91
C ASP A 126 -13.57 -12.16 -12.70
N ARG A 127 -12.42 -12.17 -12.00
CA ARG A 127 -12.21 -12.98 -10.78
C ARG A 127 -13.21 -12.63 -9.65
N HIS A 128 -13.70 -11.39 -9.59
CA HIS A 128 -14.71 -10.98 -8.60
C HIS A 128 -15.75 -10.02 -9.19
N ARG A 129 -16.39 -10.48 -10.27
CA ARG A 129 -17.26 -9.66 -11.13
C ARG A 129 -18.32 -8.84 -10.41
N SER A 130 -18.97 -9.37 -9.38
CA SER A 130 -20.00 -8.63 -8.62
C SER A 130 -19.46 -7.36 -7.95
N ARG A 131 -18.21 -7.40 -7.46
CA ARG A 131 -17.54 -6.26 -6.85
C ARG A 131 -16.96 -5.34 -7.92
N ALA A 132 -16.43 -5.87 -9.01
CA ALA A 132 -15.98 -5.06 -10.14
C ALA A 132 -17.13 -4.22 -10.73
N LEU A 133 -18.33 -4.77 -10.82
CA LEU A 133 -19.52 -4.07 -11.31
C LEU A 133 -19.96 -2.86 -10.45
N THR A 134 -19.36 -2.63 -9.27
CA THR A 134 -19.58 -1.38 -8.52
C THR A 134 -18.81 -0.20 -9.10
N TYR A 135 -17.86 -0.44 -10.01
CA TYR A 135 -16.93 0.56 -10.52
C TYR A 135 -16.74 0.52 -12.05
N TRP A 136 -16.87 -0.66 -12.66
CA TRP A 136 -16.82 -0.86 -14.10
C TRP A 136 -18.16 -1.41 -14.61
N ASP A 137 -18.45 -1.25 -15.89
CA ASP A 137 -19.57 -1.92 -16.54
C ASP A 137 -19.23 -3.37 -16.94
N GLN A 138 -20.11 -4.02 -17.70
CA GLN A 138 -19.94 -5.41 -18.11
C GLN A 138 -18.78 -5.62 -19.10
N ASP A 139 -18.37 -4.57 -19.80
CA ASP A 139 -17.29 -4.59 -20.79
C ASP A 139 -15.95 -4.11 -20.19
N GLY A 140 -15.92 -3.85 -18.87
CA GLY A 140 -14.74 -3.37 -18.18
C GLY A 140 -14.49 -1.86 -18.34
N VAL A 141 -15.50 -1.10 -18.80
CA VAL A 141 -15.42 0.35 -18.94
C VAL A 141 -15.69 1.02 -17.60
N TRP A 142 -14.86 1.98 -17.22
CA TRP A 142 -14.98 2.70 -15.96
C TRP A 142 -16.28 3.51 -15.89
N GLY A 143 -17.03 3.39 -14.80
CA GLY A 143 -18.37 3.98 -14.63
C GLY A 143 -18.42 5.51 -14.40
N GLU A 144 -17.35 6.25 -14.70
CA GLU A 144 -17.20 7.73 -14.67
C GLU A 144 -17.69 8.49 -13.41
N PHE A 145 -18.03 7.81 -12.30
CA PHE A 145 -18.49 8.43 -11.06
C PHE A 145 -17.37 9.13 -10.26
N VAL A 146 -16.10 8.81 -10.56
CA VAL A 146 -14.92 9.56 -10.12
C VAL A 146 -14.00 9.78 -11.33
N PRO A 147 -13.57 11.02 -11.63
CA PRO A 147 -12.68 11.28 -12.74
C PRO A 147 -11.29 10.68 -12.50
N ILE A 148 -10.71 10.05 -13.53
CA ILE A 148 -9.33 9.59 -13.51
C ILE A 148 -8.41 10.81 -13.65
N PRO A 149 -7.52 11.09 -12.68
CA PRO A 149 -6.60 12.23 -12.72
C PRO A 149 -5.43 11.94 -13.68
N LYS A 150 -5.64 12.17 -14.98
CA LYS A 150 -4.72 11.78 -16.06
C LYS A 150 -3.30 12.37 -15.92
N GLU A 151 -3.17 13.47 -15.19
CA GLU A 151 -1.92 14.14 -14.88
C GLU A 151 -1.10 13.45 -13.77
N LYS A 152 -1.71 12.57 -12.97
CA LYS A 152 -1.05 11.86 -11.87
C LYS A 152 -0.42 10.54 -12.32
N THR A 153 0.38 10.57 -13.38
CA THR A 153 1.17 9.41 -13.80
C THR A 153 2.36 9.19 -12.85
N LEU A 154 2.97 8.00 -12.90
CA LEU A 154 4.21 7.73 -12.16
C LEU A 154 5.33 8.70 -12.56
N GLU A 155 5.47 8.96 -13.86
CA GLU A 155 6.45 9.90 -14.42
C GLU A 155 6.26 11.32 -13.91
N ALA A 156 5.02 11.81 -13.87
CA ALA A 156 4.72 13.15 -13.39
C ALA A 156 4.87 13.27 -11.87
N ALA A 157 4.68 12.17 -11.14
CA ALA A 157 4.77 12.14 -9.69
C ALA A 157 6.21 11.99 -9.18
N GLU A 158 7.11 11.41 -9.97
CA GLU A 158 8.53 11.29 -9.62
C GLU A 158 9.25 12.61 -9.90
N ALA A 159 9.88 13.19 -8.87
CA ALA A 159 10.52 14.51 -8.99
C ALA A 159 11.90 14.59 -8.32
N LYS A 160 12.44 13.47 -7.85
CA LYS A 160 13.68 13.41 -7.05
C LYS A 160 14.86 12.91 -7.85
N LEU A 161 14.64 12.03 -8.82
CA LEU A 161 15.71 11.39 -9.58
C LEU A 161 15.92 12.06 -10.93
N LYS A 162 17.19 12.22 -11.33
CA LYS A 162 17.56 12.70 -12.66
C LYS A 162 17.37 11.63 -13.73
N ASP A 163 17.73 10.38 -13.39
CA ASP A 163 17.37 9.17 -14.15
C ASP A 163 16.50 8.31 -13.26
N ASN A 164 15.22 8.23 -13.61
CA ASN A 164 14.21 7.50 -12.85
C ASN A 164 13.78 6.19 -13.53
N SER A 165 14.38 5.83 -14.68
CA SER A 165 13.94 4.70 -15.50
C SER A 165 13.96 3.37 -14.72
N ARG A 166 15.06 3.09 -14.01
CA ARG A 166 15.22 1.89 -13.17
C ARG A 166 14.24 1.88 -12.00
N PHE A 167 14.07 3.02 -11.33
CA PHE A 167 13.16 3.17 -10.21
C PHE A 167 11.69 2.97 -10.64
N LEU A 168 11.26 3.65 -11.70
CA LEU A 168 9.90 3.51 -12.21
C LEU A 168 9.61 2.09 -12.70
N ARG A 169 10.59 1.40 -13.29
CA ARG A 169 10.47 -0.03 -13.61
C ARG A 169 10.28 -0.87 -12.36
N PHE A 170 11.08 -0.66 -11.31
CA PHE A 170 10.93 -1.35 -10.02
C PHE A 170 9.53 -1.14 -9.44
N ILE A 171 9.04 0.11 -9.43
CA ILE A 171 7.71 0.44 -8.92
C ILE A 171 6.61 -0.25 -9.74
N ARG A 172 6.70 -0.26 -11.07
CA ARG A 172 5.72 -0.98 -11.92
C ARG A 172 5.71 -2.48 -11.66
N ARG A 173 6.87 -3.10 -11.43
CA ARG A 173 6.95 -4.52 -11.05
C ARG A 173 6.25 -4.78 -9.72
N ALA A 174 6.53 -3.97 -8.70
CA ALA A 174 5.91 -4.14 -7.38
C ALA A 174 4.39 -3.84 -7.39
N LEU A 175 3.97 -2.83 -8.16
CA LEU A 175 2.58 -2.39 -8.30
C LEU A 175 1.85 -3.03 -9.49
N THR A 176 2.19 -4.28 -9.84
CA THR A 176 1.48 -5.00 -10.90
C THR A 176 0.05 -5.33 -10.47
N TRP A 177 -0.93 -5.10 -11.34
CA TRP A 177 -2.35 -5.34 -11.05
C TRP A 177 -2.64 -6.77 -10.61
N ASP A 178 -2.20 -7.76 -11.40
CA ASP A 178 -2.38 -9.17 -11.08
C ASP A 178 -1.43 -9.62 -9.95
N PRO A 179 -1.94 -10.04 -8.78
CA PRO A 179 -1.08 -10.55 -7.71
C PRO A 179 -0.23 -11.76 -8.10
N GLU A 180 -0.69 -12.59 -9.03
CA GLU A 180 0.06 -13.78 -9.48
C GLU A 180 1.24 -13.42 -10.39
N ALA A 181 1.18 -12.25 -11.02
CA ALA A 181 2.27 -11.72 -11.86
C ALA A 181 3.25 -10.84 -11.08
N ARG A 182 2.97 -10.52 -9.80
CA ARG A 182 3.90 -9.75 -8.96
C ARG A 182 5.11 -10.62 -8.60
N PRO A 183 6.32 -10.04 -8.62
CA PRO A 183 7.52 -10.75 -8.19
C PRO A 183 7.45 -11.07 -6.70
N THR A 184 8.09 -12.15 -6.30
CA THR A 184 8.41 -12.42 -4.90
C THR A 184 9.40 -11.40 -4.37
N ALA A 185 9.51 -11.27 -3.03
CA ALA A 185 10.49 -10.40 -2.42
C ALA A 185 11.93 -10.77 -2.84
N LYS A 186 12.20 -12.06 -3.03
CA LYS A 186 13.50 -12.56 -3.50
C LYS A 186 13.83 -12.10 -4.91
N GLU A 187 12.87 -12.17 -5.83
CA GLU A 187 13.04 -11.71 -7.21
C GLU A 187 13.10 -10.19 -7.32
N LEU A 188 12.40 -9.48 -6.44
CA LEU A 188 12.40 -8.02 -6.40
C LEU A 188 13.72 -7.48 -5.81
N LEU A 189 14.34 -8.22 -4.89
CA LEU A 189 15.67 -7.90 -4.34
C LEU A 189 16.78 -7.93 -5.41
N GLN A 190 16.58 -8.71 -6.48
CA GLN A 190 17.48 -8.80 -7.63
C GLN A 190 17.14 -7.76 -8.73
N ASP A 191 16.31 -6.76 -8.46
CA ASP A 191 16.04 -5.74 -9.46
C ASP A 191 17.28 -4.84 -9.67
N PRO A 192 17.65 -4.53 -10.92
CA PRO A 192 18.80 -3.66 -11.21
C PRO A 192 18.69 -2.22 -10.68
N TRP A 193 17.56 -1.82 -10.10
CA TRP A 193 17.47 -0.57 -9.33
C TRP A 193 18.13 -0.67 -7.96
N LEU A 194 18.13 -1.85 -7.35
CA LEU A 194 18.75 -2.13 -6.05
C LEU A 194 20.20 -2.60 -6.19
N GLU A 195 20.61 -3.00 -7.39
CA GLU A 195 22.00 -3.30 -7.74
C GLU A 195 22.73 -2.00 -8.10
N GLU A 196 23.89 -1.77 -7.49
CA GLU A 196 24.74 -0.58 -7.69
C GLU A 196 25.17 -0.37 -9.17
#